data_AF-A0A849GNB8-F1
#
_entry.id   AF-A0A849GNB8-F1
#
_cell.length_a   1.000
_cell.length_b   1.000
_cell.length_c   1.000
_cell.angle_alpha   90.00
_cell.angle_beta   90.00
_cell.angle_gamma   90.00
#
_symmetry.space_group_name_H-M   'P 1'
#
loop_
_entity.id
_entity.type
_entity.pdbx_description
1 polymer ?
#
loop_
_entity_poly.entity_id
_entity_poly.type
_entity_poly.pdbx_seq_one_letter_code
_entity_poly.pdbx_strand_id
1 'polypeptide(L)' 'MLIIKRKAQDIITIAPQDGFDVSRPVSDLFEDGEIKITMLEVGRRQVKVAIDAPANLQIWRGEKGSEPGDEGDSKTED' A
#
# COMPACT_ATOMS: atom_id res chain seq x y z
N MET A 1 2.45 5.91 -10.24
CA MET A 1 3.24 4.68 -10.07
C MET A 1 4.13 4.69 -8.82
N LEU A 2 3.86 3.79 -7.88
CA LEU A 2 4.71 3.45 -6.74
C LEU A 2 5.35 2.07 -6.98
N ILE A 3 6.67 1.92 -6.77
CA ILE A 3 7.37 0.64 -6.89
C ILE A 3 7.95 0.24 -5.53
N ILE A 4 7.62 -0.97 -5.06
CA ILE A 4 8.05 -1.48 -3.75
C ILE A 4 8.50 -2.94 -3.83
N LYS A 5 9.33 -3.37 -2.88
CA LYS A 5 9.65 -4.78 -2.65
C LYS A 5 8.89 -5.27 -1.41
N ARG A 6 8.31 -6.46 -1.48
CA ARG A 6 7.50 -7.06 -0.42
C ARG A 6 7.89 -8.50 -0.17
N LYS A 7 7.91 -8.91 1.10
CA LYS A 7 8.02 -10.33 1.50
C LYS A 7 6.63 -10.94 1.65
N ALA A 8 6.58 -12.25 1.86
CA ALA A 8 5.36 -12.90 2.29
C ALA A 8 4.87 -12.24 3.59
N GLN A 9 3.56 -12.05 3.71
CA GLN A 9 2.87 -11.42 4.85
C GLN A 9 3.07 -9.90 5.01
N ASP A 10 3.87 -9.23 4.17
CA ASP A 10 3.91 -7.77 4.18
C ASP A 10 2.55 -7.17 3.76
N ILE A 11 2.15 -6.09 4.43
CA ILE A 11 0.91 -5.35 4.14
C ILE A 11 1.19 -4.16 3.22
N ILE A 12 0.28 -3.95 2.27
CA ILE A 12 0.18 -2.72 1.48
C ILE A 12 -1.22 -2.18 1.71
N THR A 13 -1.33 -1.02 2.36
CA THR A 13 -2.63 -0.38 2.55
C THR A 13 -2.91 0.60 1.42
N ILE A 14 -4.13 0.54 0.88
CA ILE A 14 -4.67 1.50 -0.09
C ILE A 14 -5.94 2.06 0.52
N ALA A 15 -6.07 3.39 0.57
CA ALA A 15 -7.26 4.05 1.11
C ALA A 15 -7.58 5.34 0.32
N PRO A 16 -8.80 5.90 0.44
CA PRO A 16 -9.08 7.26 0.00
C PRO A 16 -8.09 8.23 0.63
N GLN A 17 -7.67 9.26 -0.12
CA GLN A 17 -6.88 10.37 0.41
C GLN A 17 -7.59 11.03 1.59
N ASP A 18 -6.79 11.55 2.52
CA ASP A 18 -7.34 12.27 3.66
C ASP A 18 -8.13 13.49 3.16
N GLY A 19 -9.33 13.67 3.70
CA GLY A 19 -10.27 14.70 3.22
C GLY A 19 -11.13 14.30 2.02
N PHE A 20 -11.06 13.06 1.53
CA PHE A 20 -12.03 12.57 0.55
C PHE A 20 -13.45 12.60 1.13
N ASP A 21 -14.37 13.22 0.40
CA ASP A 21 -15.77 13.33 0.80
C ASP A 21 -16.47 11.98 0.69
N VAL A 22 -16.72 11.34 1.83
CA VAL A 22 -17.36 10.02 1.94
C VAL A 22 -18.82 10.00 1.49
N SER A 23 -19.44 11.17 1.24
CA SER A 23 -20.77 11.23 0.64
C SER A 23 -20.75 11.03 -0.88
N ARG A 24 -19.56 11.13 -1.50
CA ARG A 24 -19.40 10.89 -2.93
C ARG A 24 -19.53 9.41 -3.28
N PRO A 25 -20.03 9.09 -4.48
CA PRO A 25 -20.00 7.73 -4.99
C PRO A 25 -18.59 7.14 -5.00
N VAL A 26 -18.48 5.84 -4.72
CA VAL A 26 -17.20 5.11 -4.83
C VAL A 26 -16.60 5.19 -6.23
N SER A 27 -17.42 5.34 -7.28
CA SER A 27 -16.93 5.55 -8.65
C SER A 27 -15.99 6.74 -8.78
N ASP A 28 -16.19 7.77 -7.97
CA ASP A 28 -15.37 8.98 -8.00
C ASP A 28 -13.96 8.69 -7.50
N LEU A 29 -13.75 7.65 -6.68
CA LEU A 29 -12.41 7.15 -6.31
C LEU A 29 -11.64 6.57 -7.50
N PHE A 30 -12.32 6.24 -8.60
CA PHE A 30 -11.73 5.60 -9.77
C PHE A 30 -11.91 6.43 -11.05
N GLU A 31 -12.23 7.72 -10.93
CA GLU A 31 -12.47 8.61 -12.07
C GLU A 31 -11.23 8.72 -12.98
N ASP A 32 -10.04 8.74 -12.38
CA ASP A 32 -8.74 8.81 -13.08
C ASP A 32 -8.19 7.43 -13.49
N GLY A 33 -8.96 6.36 -13.27
CA GLY A 33 -8.62 5.01 -13.71
C GLY A 33 -8.69 3.94 -12.63
N GLU A 34 -8.13 2.77 -12.96
CA GLU A 34 -8.13 1.59 -12.09
C GLU A 34 -6.91 1.54 -11.17
N ILE A 35 -6.99 0.73 -10.11
CA ILE A 35 -5.80 0.30 -9.38
C ILE A 35 -5.16 -0.84 -10.18
N LYS A 36 -3.96 -0.62 -10.70
CA LYS A 36 -3.19 -1.64 -11.43
C LYS A 36 -2.00 -2.09 -10.59
N ILE A 37 -1.98 -3.38 -10.25
CA ILE A 37 -0.89 -4.03 -9.51
C ILE A 37 -0.13 -4.93 -10.48
N THR A 38 1.15 -4.65 -10.70
CA THR A 38 2.03 -5.42 -11.59
C THR A 38 3.16 -6.06 -10.80
N MET A 39 3.26 -7.39 -10.86
CA MET A 39 4.43 -8.13 -10.36
C MET A 39 5.57 -7.97 -11.37
N LEU A 40 6.54 -7.11 -11.06
CA LEU A 40 7.67 -6.83 -11.95
C LEU A 40 8.73 -7.92 -11.89
N GLU A 41 8.96 -8.48 -10.70
CA GLU A 41 9.99 -9.49 -10.46
C GLU A 41 9.61 -10.37 -9.27
N VAL A 42 9.76 -11.68 -9.41
CA VAL A 42 9.52 -12.65 -8.33
C VAL A 42 10.84 -13.31 -7.94
N GLY A 43 11.38 -12.90 -6.79
CA GLY A 43 12.54 -13.52 -6.18
C GLY A 43 12.16 -14.56 -5.12
N ARG A 44 13.15 -15.31 -4.61
CA ARG A 44 12.92 -16.39 -3.63
C ARG A 44 12.32 -15.90 -2.30
N ARG A 45 12.66 -14.69 -1.85
CA ARG A 45 12.24 -14.13 -0.54
C ARG A 45 11.40 -12.86 -0.66
N GLN A 46 11.29 -12.29 -1.85
CA GLN A 46 10.71 -10.96 -2.04
C GLN A 46 10.21 -10.80 -3.49
N VAL A 47 9.12 -10.07 -3.65
CA VAL A 47 8.51 -9.70 -4.92
C VAL A 47 8.64 -8.20 -5.11
N LYS A 48 9.03 -7.78 -6.31
CA LYS A 48 8.98 -6.38 -6.73
C LYS A 48 7.62 -6.11 -7.37
N VAL A 49 6.88 -5.17 -6.81
CA VAL A 49 5.52 -4.83 -7.23
C VAL A 49 5.48 -3.36 -7.64
N ALA A 50 4.86 -3.06 -8.78
CA ALA A 50 4.45 -1.72 -9.15
C ALA A 50 2.95 -1.56 -8.90
N ILE A 51 2.57 -0.42 -8.35
CA ILE A 51 1.17 -0.05 -8.07
C ILE A 51 0.92 1.29 -8.73
N ASP A 52 0.00 1.29 -9.69
CA ASP A 52 -0.61 2.49 -10.23
C ASP A 52 -2.02 2.61 -9.67
N ALA A 53 -2.38 3.80 -9.24
CA ALA A 53 -3.69 4.10 -8.70
C ALA A 53 -4.06 5.56 -9.02
N PRO A 54 -5.36 5.86 -9.10
CA PRO A 54 -5.90 7.21 -9.09
C PRO A 54 -5.32 8.12 -8.00
N ALA A 55 -5.26 9.42 -8.28
CA ALA A 55 -4.63 10.40 -7.39
C ALA A 55 -5.38 10.61 -6.08
N ASN A 56 -6.68 10.33 -6.05
CA ASN A 56 -7.55 10.37 -4.87
C ASN A 56 -7.36 9.17 -3.92
N LEU A 57 -6.47 8.22 -4.26
CA LEU A 57 -6.05 7.13 -3.39
C LEU A 57 -4.65 7.39 -2.85
N GLN A 58 -4.43 6.97 -1.61
CA GLN A 58 -3.14 6.97 -0.94
C GLN A 58 -2.70 5.52 -0.66
N ILE A 59 -1.40 5.28 -0.79
CA ILE A 59 -0.80 3.95 -0.73
C ILE A 59 0.36 3.98 0.28
N TRP A 60 0.37 3.05 1.25
CA TRP A 60 1.43 2.92 2.25
C TRP A 60 1.96 1.49 2.37
N ARG A 61 3.08 1.39 3.09
CA ARG A 61 3.72 0.13 3.48
C ARG A 61 3.33 -0.13 4.93
N GLY A 62 2.87 -1.34 5.25
CA GLY A 62 2.32 -1.63 6.58
C GLY A 62 0.88 -1.14 6.72
N GLU A 63 0.38 -1.08 7.94
CA GLU A 63 -0.99 -0.63 8.24
C GLU A 63 -1.07 0.92 8.23
N LYS A 64 -2.28 1.45 8.01
CA LYS A 64 -2.50 2.92 8.04
C LYS A 64 -2.17 3.44 9.45
N GLY A 65 -1.13 4.27 9.56
CA GLY A 65 -0.69 4.87 10.82
C GLY A 65 0.50 4.19 11.48
N SER A 66 1.05 3.10 10.91
CA SER A 66 2.37 2.60 11.32
C SER A 66 3.44 3.59 10.86
N GLU A 67 4.06 4.33 11.78
CA GLU A 67 5.21 5.17 11.46
C GLU A 67 6.32 4.32 10.81
N PRO A 68 7.09 4.88 9.86
CA PRO A 68 8.21 4.17 9.24
C PRO A 68 9.35 4.03 10.26
N GLY A 69 9.25 3.04 11.14
CA GLY A 69 10.24 2.78 12.19
C GLY A 69 9.87 1.72 13.23
N ASP A 70 8.59 1.35 13.35
CA ASP A 70 8.14 0.42 14.40
C ASP A 70 8.26 -1.06 13.97
N GLU A 71 9.39 -1.45 13.37
CA GLU A 71 9.84 -2.85 13.47
C GLU A 71 10.44 -3.00 14.87
N GLY A 72 9.55 -3.10 15.87
CA GLY A 72 9.89 -3.41 17.24
C GLY A 72 10.70 -4.70 17.30
N ASP A 73 12.00 -4.54 17.56
CA ASP A 73 12.92 -5.58 17.97
C ASP A 73 12.38 -6.17 19.28
N SER A 74 11.48 -7.14 19.15
CA SER A 74 10.92 -7.89 20.26
C SER A 74 12.03 -8.79 20.79
N LYS A 75 12.90 -8.21 21.62
CA LYS A 75 13.75 -8.98 22.52
C LYS A 75 12.83 -9.74 23.46
N THR A 76 12.68 -11.02 23.19
CA THR A 76 12.26 -12.00 24.18
C THR A 76 13.37 -12.06 25.23
N GLU A 77 13.16 -11.43 26.39
CA GLU A 77 13.94 -11.76 27.60
C GLU A 77 13.28 -12.95 28.28
N ASP A 78 14.14 -13.88 28.70
CA ASP A 78 13.88 -15.21 29.29
C ASP A 78 13.29 -15.13 30.71
#